data_AF-A0A0Q5PB85-F1
#
_entry.id   AF-A0A0Q5PB85-F1
#
_cell.length_a   1.000
_cell.length_b   1.000
_cell.length_c   1.000
_cell.angle_alpha   90.00
_cell.angle_beta   90.00
_cell.angle_gamma   90.00
#
_symmetry.space_group_name_H-M   'P 1'
#
loop_
_entity.id
_entity.type
_entity.pdbx_description
1 polymer ?
#
loop_
_entity_poly.entity_id
_entity_poly.type
_entity_poly.pdbx_seq_one_letter_code
_entity_poly.pdbx_strand_id
1 'polypeptide(L)'
;MLGLAGCQSTPLVQGVAWQLDNTHANAYGEWNRLGVTDLLLQWTAVDNTAYVAGTHIPVAPRLPDWNRVAQEPWAKHVLVGLAGRFDENAARANVALLVDQSLELVRAAPRLNIEGWYFPVEVDPSWQDAHSLAPLLARLPRPLWISVYDRGNIGGAALADWLSTWLPNDVGVLLQDGVGVYAREPGVARTYADALSAKFGLERVRIIAEAFRLAPGASFRSATAQELRSQLDAYRGYRTYLFDGPHYVPPQLVNSLLQ
;
A
#
# COMPACT_ATOMS: atom_id res chain seq x y z
N MET A 1 -45.14 -2.04 -8.47
CA MET A 1 -43.90 -1.48 -7.91
C MET A 1 -42.75 -2.35 -8.36
N LEU A 2 -42.07 -1.96 -9.44
CA LEU A 2 -40.82 -2.58 -9.87
C LEU A 2 -39.69 -1.66 -9.40
N GLY A 3 -38.91 -2.15 -8.44
CA GLY A 3 -37.74 -1.44 -7.94
C GLY A 3 -36.66 -1.39 -9.01
N LEU A 4 -36.23 -0.18 -9.36
CA LEU A 4 -35.05 0.06 -10.19
C LEU A 4 -33.83 -0.42 -9.41
N ALA A 5 -33.29 -1.58 -9.78
CA ALA A 5 -31.93 -1.95 -9.44
C ALA A 5 -31.00 -0.94 -10.14
N GLY A 6 -30.51 0.05 -9.40
CA GLY A 6 -29.49 0.95 -9.90
C GLY A 6 -28.27 0.12 -10.26
N CYS A 7 -27.86 0.15 -11.54
CA CYS A 7 -26.56 -0.35 -11.97
C CYS A 7 -25.49 0.39 -11.17
N GLN A 8 -25.01 -0.21 -10.08
CA GLN A 8 -23.75 0.21 -9.48
C GLN A 8 -22.66 -0.20 -10.47
N SER A 9 -22.11 0.79 -11.18
CA SER A 9 -20.92 0.59 -12.00
C SER A 9 -19.83 -0.04 -11.13
N THR A 10 -19.21 -1.12 -11.61
CA THR A 10 -18.08 -1.76 -10.93
C THR A 10 -16.99 -0.71 -10.67
N PRO A 11 -16.46 -0.58 -9.44
CA PRO A 11 -15.42 0.38 -9.14
C PRO A 11 -14.17 0.09 -9.98
N LEU A 12 -13.52 1.14 -10.51
CA LEU A 12 -12.28 1.01 -11.29
C LEU A 12 -11.13 0.53 -10.41
N VAL A 13 -11.10 0.98 -9.15
CA VAL A 13 -10.10 0.63 -8.15
C VAL A 13 -10.69 0.82 -6.76
N GLN A 14 -10.26 -0.01 -5.80
CA GLN A 14 -10.86 -0.05 -4.45
C GLN A 14 -10.11 0.84 -3.47
N GLY A 15 -8.80 0.98 -3.65
CA GLY A 15 -7.94 1.64 -2.67
C GLY A 15 -7.04 2.72 -3.24
N VAL A 16 -6.56 3.57 -2.34
CA VAL A 16 -5.49 4.53 -2.57
C VAL A 16 -4.50 4.43 -1.43
N ALA A 17 -3.21 4.47 -1.75
CA ALA A 17 -2.16 4.63 -0.77
C ALA A 17 -1.96 6.12 -0.45
N TRP A 18 -1.36 6.40 0.70
CA TRP A 18 -0.91 7.71 1.12
C TRP A 18 0.48 7.62 1.75
N GLN A 19 1.49 8.19 1.10
CA GLN A 19 2.80 8.43 1.70
C GLN A 19 2.75 9.70 2.55
N LEU A 20 2.76 9.56 3.87
CA LEU A 20 2.75 10.71 4.77
C LEU A 20 4.09 11.45 4.73
N ASP A 21 4.04 12.72 4.36
CA ASP A 21 5.14 13.67 4.44
C ASP A 21 4.64 15.05 4.91
N ASN A 22 5.55 15.99 5.18
CA ASN A 22 5.18 17.32 5.67
C ASN A 22 4.46 18.22 4.64
N THR A 23 4.69 18.01 3.34
CA THR A 23 4.03 18.75 2.24
C THR A 23 2.62 18.24 1.96
N HIS A 24 2.36 16.96 2.19
CA HIS A 24 1.08 16.29 1.94
C HIS A 24 0.42 15.77 3.22
N ALA A 25 0.80 16.30 4.39
CA ALA A 25 0.32 15.86 5.70
C ALA A 25 -1.21 15.97 5.85
N ASN A 26 -1.91 16.78 5.06
CA ASN A 26 -3.36 16.86 5.08
C ASN A 26 -3.93 16.63 3.67
N ALA A 27 -3.96 15.36 3.24
CA ALA A 27 -4.36 14.98 1.89
C ALA A 27 -5.84 15.26 1.57
N TYR A 28 -6.08 15.74 0.35
CA TYR A 28 -7.41 15.91 -0.25
C TYR A 28 -7.40 15.27 -1.65
N GLY A 29 -8.48 14.58 -2.00
CA GLY A 29 -8.62 13.96 -3.32
C GLY A 29 -10.06 13.53 -3.58
N GLU A 30 -10.43 13.45 -4.85
CA GLU A 30 -11.75 12.95 -5.29
C GLU A 30 -11.69 11.47 -5.72
N TRP A 31 -10.79 10.68 -5.13
CA TRP A 31 -10.52 9.30 -5.55
C TRP A 31 -11.73 8.37 -5.42
N ASN A 32 -12.67 8.72 -4.54
CA ASN A 32 -13.96 8.02 -4.42
C ASN A 32 -14.76 8.00 -5.73
N ARG A 33 -14.52 8.97 -6.64
CA ARG A 33 -15.14 8.96 -7.98
C ARG A 33 -14.65 7.80 -8.85
N LEU A 34 -13.47 7.25 -8.58
CA LEU A 34 -12.95 6.02 -9.20
C LEU A 34 -13.49 4.74 -8.54
N GLY A 35 -14.24 4.88 -7.44
CA GLY A 35 -14.70 3.77 -6.61
C GLY A 35 -13.84 3.49 -5.38
N VAL A 36 -12.83 4.34 -5.10
CA VAL A 36 -11.97 4.18 -3.92
C VAL A 36 -12.79 4.36 -2.64
N THR A 37 -12.67 3.38 -1.75
CA THR A 37 -13.20 3.40 -0.37
C THR A 37 -12.14 3.06 0.66
N ASP A 38 -11.03 2.46 0.23
CA ASP A 38 -10.01 1.92 1.08
C ASP A 38 -8.77 2.83 1.10
N LEU A 39 -8.28 3.14 2.29
CA LEU A 39 -7.05 3.91 2.47
C LEU A 39 -5.94 2.99 3.00
N LEU A 40 -4.81 2.99 2.33
CA LEU A 40 -3.56 2.46 2.85
C LEU A 40 -2.65 3.62 3.25
N LEU A 41 -2.52 3.89 4.53
CA LEU A 41 -1.43 4.75 4.99
C LEU A 41 -0.14 3.95 4.83
N GLN A 42 0.85 4.43 4.07
CA GLN A 42 2.09 3.67 3.93
C GLN A 42 2.83 3.58 5.27
N TRP A 43 2.81 4.66 6.04
CA TRP A 43 3.35 4.72 7.40
C TRP A 43 2.65 5.80 8.20
N THR A 44 2.61 5.65 9.52
CA THR A 44 2.32 6.75 10.46
C THR A 44 3.57 7.23 11.20
N ALA A 45 4.71 6.58 11.00
CA ALA A 45 6.01 7.16 11.29
C ALA A 45 7.06 6.70 10.28
N VAL A 46 7.89 7.63 9.80
CA VAL A 46 9.01 7.36 8.91
C VAL A 46 10.20 8.21 9.35
N ASP A 47 11.42 7.67 9.24
CA ASP A 47 12.66 8.40 9.55
C ASP A 47 12.64 9.16 10.89
N ASN A 48 12.11 8.51 11.93
CA ASN A 48 12.01 9.00 13.31
C ASN A 48 11.08 10.22 13.46
N THR A 49 10.15 10.39 12.52
CA THR A 49 9.10 11.40 12.57
C THR A 49 7.74 10.73 12.56
N ALA A 50 6.92 10.98 13.58
CA ALA A 50 5.57 10.45 13.70
C ALA A 50 4.52 11.45 13.21
N TYR A 51 3.56 10.95 12.43
CA TYR A 51 2.37 11.68 11.96
C TYR A 51 1.14 11.37 12.83
N VAL A 52 1.38 10.87 14.04
CA VAL A 52 0.40 10.69 15.11
C VAL A 52 1.02 11.19 16.42
N ALA A 53 0.19 11.72 17.31
CA ALA A 53 0.63 12.14 18.64
C ALA A 53 0.56 10.98 19.64
N GLY A 54 1.21 11.10 20.80
CA GLY A 54 1.09 10.11 21.89
C GLY A 54 2.09 8.95 21.83
N THR A 55 3.18 9.10 21.09
CA THR A 55 4.34 8.18 21.11
C THR A 55 5.58 8.89 21.66
N HIS A 56 6.68 8.16 21.85
CA HIS A 56 7.98 8.76 22.17
C HIS A 56 8.75 9.18 20.90
N ILE A 57 8.22 8.91 19.71
CA ILE A 57 8.81 9.31 18.44
C ILE A 57 8.56 10.81 18.25
N PRO A 58 9.57 11.62 17.86
CA PRO A 58 9.37 13.02 17.54
C PRO A 58 8.22 13.24 16.57
N VAL A 59 7.32 14.16 16.89
CA VAL A 59 6.12 14.42 16.11
C VAL A 59 6.42 15.36 14.95
N ALA A 60 5.82 15.11 13.78
CA ALA A 60 5.92 15.96 12.61
C ALA A 60 5.44 17.40 12.93
N PRO A 61 6.03 18.44 12.31
CA PRO A 61 5.57 19.82 12.46
C PRO A 61 4.10 20.03 12.10
N ARG A 62 3.54 19.17 11.25
CA ARG A 62 2.13 19.17 10.86
C ARG A 62 1.60 17.75 10.94
N LEU A 63 0.49 17.60 11.68
CA LEU A 63 -0.24 16.35 11.72
C LEU A 63 -1.40 16.38 10.72
N PRO A 64 -1.78 15.23 10.15
CA PRO A 64 -3.05 15.09 9.47
C PRO A 64 -4.22 15.47 10.36
N ASP A 65 -5.24 16.09 9.78
CA ASP A 65 -6.54 16.20 10.44
C ASP A 65 -7.25 14.84 10.36
N TRP A 66 -6.92 13.96 11.30
CA TRP A 66 -7.46 12.62 11.35
C TRP A 66 -8.99 12.57 11.49
N ASN A 67 -9.59 13.56 12.16
CA ASN A 67 -11.05 13.62 12.32
C ASN A 67 -11.74 13.92 10.99
N ARG A 68 -11.16 14.81 10.18
CA ARG A 68 -11.62 15.04 8.81
C ARG A 68 -11.39 13.82 7.94
N VAL A 69 -10.18 13.25 7.95
CA VAL A 69 -9.84 12.06 7.15
C VAL A 69 -10.80 10.91 7.43
N ALA A 70 -11.21 10.70 8.68
CA ALA A 70 -12.20 9.68 9.06
C ALA A 70 -13.57 9.85 8.38
N GLN A 71 -13.89 11.05 7.89
CA GLN A 71 -15.15 11.37 7.22
C GLN A 71 -15.05 11.31 5.69
N GLU A 72 -13.84 11.14 5.15
CA GLU A 72 -13.62 11.11 3.71
C GLU A 72 -14.18 9.82 3.10
N PRO A 73 -14.88 9.89 1.95
CA PRO A 73 -15.49 8.72 1.32
C PRO A 73 -14.48 7.69 0.83
N TRP A 74 -13.23 8.11 0.60
CA TRP A 74 -12.11 7.27 0.16
C TRP A 74 -11.32 6.64 1.34
N ALA A 75 -11.71 6.92 2.59
CA ALA A 75 -11.04 6.44 3.81
C ALA A 75 -12.00 5.65 4.73
N LYS A 76 -12.95 4.93 4.15
CA LYS A 76 -13.93 4.13 4.92
C LYS A 76 -13.32 2.89 5.53
N HIS A 77 -12.32 2.30 4.89
CA HIS A 77 -11.65 1.08 5.34
C HIS A 77 -10.14 1.34 5.36
N VAL A 78 -9.54 1.41 6.55
CA VAL A 78 -8.16 1.88 6.67
C VAL A 78 -7.20 0.77 7.07
N LEU A 79 -6.17 0.56 6.25
CA LEU A 79 -4.93 -0.10 6.65
C LEU A 79 -3.95 0.95 7.16
N VAL A 80 -3.58 0.87 8.44
CA VAL A 80 -2.65 1.82 9.05
C VAL A 80 -1.23 1.32 8.92
N GLY A 81 -0.43 2.05 8.14
CA GLY A 81 1.00 1.84 8.03
C GLY A 81 1.72 2.09 9.34
N LEU A 82 2.61 1.19 9.69
CA LEU A 82 3.40 1.20 10.91
C LEU A 82 4.71 1.97 10.71
N ALA A 83 5.70 1.76 11.58
CA ALA A 83 6.97 2.47 11.50
C ALA A 83 7.80 1.99 10.30
N GLY A 84 8.40 2.92 9.56
CA GLY A 84 9.24 2.64 8.40
C GLY A 84 10.49 3.53 8.29
N ARG A 85 11.23 3.30 7.21
CA ARG A 85 12.34 4.13 6.74
C ARG A 85 12.24 4.30 5.24
N PHE A 86 12.68 5.44 4.71
CA PHE A 86 12.81 5.60 3.26
C PHE A 86 13.97 4.77 2.71
N ASP A 87 15.10 4.75 3.41
CA ASP A 87 16.24 3.93 3.03
C ASP A 87 15.98 2.45 3.35
N GLU A 88 15.87 1.64 2.31
CA GLU A 88 15.56 0.21 2.43
C GLU A 88 16.61 -0.53 3.25
N ASN A 89 17.90 -0.22 3.07
CA ASN A 89 18.97 -0.88 3.83
C ASN A 89 18.86 -0.58 5.33
N ALA A 90 18.57 0.67 5.68
CA ALA A 90 18.31 1.09 7.05
C ALA A 90 17.03 0.44 7.60
N ALA A 91 15.98 0.29 6.79
CA ALA A 91 14.76 -0.41 7.19
C ALA A 91 15.06 -1.87 7.57
N ARG A 92 15.74 -2.61 6.68
CA ARG A 92 16.11 -4.02 6.86
C ARG A 92 17.08 -4.23 8.02
N ALA A 93 18.03 -3.32 8.21
CA ALA A 93 18.98 -3.39 9.31
C ALA A 93 18.35 -3.13 10.69
N ASN A 94 17.17 -2.48 10.74
CA ASN A 94 16.55 -2.00 11.98
C ASN A 94 15.14 -2.55 12.21
N VAL A 95 14.78 -3.69 11.63
CA VAL A 95 13.41 -4.24 11.73
C VAL A 95 12.93 -4.40 13.17
N ALA A 96 13.78 -4.90 14.08
CA ALA A 96 13.41 -5.07 15.48
C ALA A 96 13.01 -3.74 16.15
N LEU A 97 13.79 -2.68 15.91
CA LEU A 97 13.48 -1.32 16.37
C LEU A 97 12.18 -0.80 15.73
N LEU A 98 11.99 -1.03 14.43
CA LEU A 98 10.77 -0.62 13.74
C LEU A 98 9.54 -1.35 14.30
N VAL A 99 9.66 -2.62 14.70
CA VAL A 99 8.58 -3.33 15.39
C VAL A 99 8.26 -2.69 16.75
N ASP A 100 9.28 -2.33 17.54
CA ASP A 100 9.06 -1.68 18.84
C ASP A 100 8.36 -0.32 18.68
N GLN A 101 8.82 0.50 17.73
CA GLN A 101 8.18 1.77 17.35
C GLN A 101 6.75 1.55 16.84
N SER A 102 6.52 0.49 16.07
CA SER A 102 5.19 0.13 15.57
C SER A 102 4.21 -0.18 16.70
N LEU A 103 4.65 -0.83 17.77
CA LEU A 103 3.82 -1.10 18.95
C LEU A 103 3.44 0.19 19.71
N GLU A 104 4.28 1.22 19.67
CA GLU A 104 3.91 2.55 20.15
C GLU A 104 2.82 3.18 19.27
N LEU A 105 2.98 3.13 17.94
CA LEU A 105 2.00 3.67 16.99
C LEU A 105 0.63 3.01 17.12
N VAL A 106 0.60 1.70 17.36
CA VAL A 106 -0.64 0.94 17.57
C VAL A 106 -1.41 1.46 18.80
N ARG A 107 -0.70 1.81 19.88
CA ARG A 107 -1.31 2.40 21.08
C ARG A 107 -1.77 3.84 20.86
N ALA A 108 -1.08 4.55 19.97
CA ALA A 108 -1.33 5.94 19.61
C ALA A 108 -2.20 6.12 18.35
N ALA A 109 -2.90 5.06 17.93
CA ALA A 109 -3.57 5.01 16.64
C ALA A 109 -4.55 6.18 16.44
N PRO A 110 -4.60 6.78 15.23
CA PRO A 110 -5.56 7.83 14.93
C PRO A 110 -6.99 7.27 14.96
N ARG A 111 -7.97 8.14 15.20
CA ARG A 111 -9.39 7.77 15.21
C ARG A 111 -9.91 7.58 13.78
N LEU A 112 -9.58 6.44 13.18
CA LEU A 112 -10.02 6.00 11.86
C LEU A 112 -10.79 4.68 11.98
N ASN A 113 -11.51 4.28 10.94
CA ASN A 113 -12.03 2.91 10.84
C ASN A 113 -10.90 1.95 10.44
N ILE A 114 -10.09 1.56 11.41
CA ILE A 114 -8.91 0.71 11.22
C ILE A 114 -9.37 -0.75 11.05
N GLU A 115 -9.14 -1.31 9.87
CA GLU A 115 -9.46 -2.72 9.56
C GLU A 115 -8.22 -3.61 9.54
N GLY A 116 -7.03 -3.01 9.61
CA GLY A 116 -5.79 -3.74 9.69
C GLY A 116 -4.58 -2.83 9.73
N TRP A 117 -3.43 -3.48 9.78
CA TRP A 117 -2.13 -2.85 9.92
C TRP A 117 -1.25 -3.23 8.74
N TYR A 118 -0.35 -2.32 8.37
CA TYR A 118 0.59 -2.53 7.28
C TYR A 118 2.00 -2.29 7.81
N PHE A 119 2.87 -3.30 7.72
CA PHE A 119 4.28 -3.13 8.06
C PHE A 119 5.06 -2.76 6.78
N PRO A 120 5.57 -1.52 6.67
CA PRO A 120 5.99 -0.96 5.38
C PRO A 120 7.39 -1.37 4.94
N VAL A 121 8.15 -2.11 5.78
CA VAL A 121 9.48 -2.57 5.39
C VAL A 121 9.34 -3.49 4.19
N GLU A 122 9.93 -3.08 3.06
CA GLU A 122 9.79 -3.78 1.81
C GLU A 122 10.61 -5.06 1.78
N VAL A 123 9.98 -6.12 1.27
CA VAL A 123 10.52 -7.48 1.27
C VAL A 123 10.64 -7.99 -0.15
N ASP A 124 11.83 -8.46 -0.52
CA ASP A 124 12.10 -9.13 -1.80
C ASP A 124 13.07 -10.31 -1.60
N PRO A 125 13.15 -11.26 -2.56
CA PRO A 125 13.99 -12.46 -2.48
C PRO A 125 15.49 -12.22 -2.23
N SER A 126 16.00 -11.01 -2.42
CA SER A 126 17.39 -10.66 -2.08
C SER A 126 17.67 -10.61 -0.57
N TRP A 127 16.62 -10.58 0.28
CA TRP A 127 16.77 -10.58 1.72
C TRP A 127 17.21 -11.96 2.24
N GLN A 128 18.52 -12.11 2.43
CA GLN A 128 19.15 -13.38 2.80
C GLN A 128 18.58 -14.02 4.08
N ASP A 129 18.28 -13.21 5.10
CA ASP A 129 17.74 -13.67 6.39
C ASP A 129 16.25 -13.33 6.58
N ALA A 130 15.42 -13.40 5.52
CA ALA A 130 13.99 -13.08 5.63
C ALA A 130 13.24 -13.95 6.67
N HIS A 131 13.75 -15.15 6.97
CA HIS A 131 13.18 -16.02 8.01
C HIS A 131 13.15 -15.38 9.40
N SER A 132 14.08 -14.48 9.71
CA SER A 132 14.09 -13.78 11.00
C SER A 132 12.94 -12.76 11.16
N LEU A 133 12.24 -12.43 10.07
CA LEU A 133 11.05 -11.57 10.11
C LEU A 133 9.85 -12.26 10.75
N ALA A 134 9.69 -13.57 10.60
CA ALA A 134 8.51 -14.28 11.08
C ALA A 134 8.20 -14.05 12.58
N PRO A 135 9.15 -14.22 13.53
CA PRO A 135 8.90 -13.94 14.94
C PRO A 135 8.67 -12.44 15.22
N LEU A 136 9.24 -11.55 14.41
CA LEU A 136 9.05 -10.09 14.55
C LEU A 136 7.64 -9.68 14.12
N LEU A 137 7.16 -10.18 12.98
CA LEU A 137 5.81 -9.95 12.47
C LEU A 137 4.73 -10.54 13.38
N ALA A 138 5.03 -11.63 14.11
CA ALA A 138 4.11 -12.23 15.08
C ALA A 138 3.82 -11.32 16.29
N ARG A 139 4.68 -10.32 16.56
CA ARG A 139 4.48 -9.35 17.63
C ARG A 139 3.49 -8.23 17.26
N LEU A 140 3.29 -7.99 15.96
CA LEU A 140 2.46 -6.91 15.43
C LEU A 140 0.97 -7.31 15.41
N PRO A 141 0.05 -6.34 15.56
CA PRO A 141 -1.39 -6.62 15.59
C PRO A 141 -1.93 -7.21 14.29
N ARG A 142 -3.08 -7.89 14.39
CA ARG A 142 -3.82 -8.47 13.25
C ARG A 142 -5.11 -7.69 12.95
N PRO A 143 -5.63 -7.75 11.71
CA PRO A 143 -4.99 -8.28 10.49
C PRO A 143 -3.72 -7.50 10.12
N LEU A 144 -2.68 -8.20 9.65
CA LEU A 144 -1.39 -7.59 9.27
C LEU A 144 -1.11 -7.83 7.78
N TRP A 145 -0.57 -6.80 7.12
CA TRP A 145 -0.12 -6.86 5.74
C TRP A 145 1.34 -6.43 5.64
N ILE A 146 2.09 -7.00 4.71
CA ILE A 146 3.47 -6.57 4.38
C ILE A 146 3.58 -6.14 2.92
N SER A 147 4.59 -5.33 2.64
CA SER A 147 4.95 -4.93 1.28
C SER A 147 5.89 -5.95 0.66
N VAL A 148 5.53 -6.48 -0.52
CA VAL A 148 6.38 -7.42 -1.25
C VAL A 148 6.59 -6.94 -2.67
N TYR A 149 7.81 -7.05 -3.15
CA TYR A 149 8.15 -6.87 -4.55
C TYR A 149 9.20 -7.91 -4.97
N ASP A 150 9.46 -8.01 -6.26
CA ASP A 150 10.53 -8.85 -6.79
C ASP A 150 11.50 -7.99 -7.61
N ARG A 151 12.63 -7.63 -6.98
CA ARG A 151 13.72 -6.90 -7.62
C ARG A 151 14.48 -7.76 -8.64
N GLY A 152 14.57 -9.06 -8.39
CA GLY A 152 15.35 -10.01 -9.19
C GLY A 152 14.61 -10.51 -10.43
N ASN A 153 13.31 -10.25 -10.53
CA ASN A 153 12.42 -10.79 -11.57
C ASN A 153 12.50 -12.32 -11.65
N ILE A 154 12.56 -12.99 -10.50
CA ILE A 154 12.60 -14.44 -10.38
C ILE A 154 11.29 -15.12 -10.77
N GLY A 155 10.19 -14.37 -10.88
CA GLY A 155 8.89 -14.86 -11.31
C GLY A 155 7.91 -15.10 -10.16
N GLY A 156 6.62 -14.98 -10.45
CA GLY A 156 5.55 -15.08 -9.45
C GLY A 156 5.54 -16.39 -8.65
N ALA A 157 5.77 -17.52 -9.32
CA ALA A 157 5.80 -18.83 -8.66
C ALA A 157 6.99 -18.93 -7.69
N ALA A 158 8.19 -18.52 -8.12
CA ALA A 158 9.38 -18.55 -7.28
C ALA A 158 9.28 -17.57 -6.10
N LEU A 159 8.68 -16.38 -6.32
CA LEU A 159 8.37 -15.43 -5.24
C LEU A 159 7.40 -16.04 -4.21
N ALA A 160 6.32 -16.67 -4.68
CA ALA A 160 5.33 -17.30 -3.81
C ALA A 160 5.92 -18.46 -3.00
N ASP A 161 6.75 -19.29 -3.64
CA ASP A 161 7.46 -20.38 -2.96
C ASP A 161 8.42 -19.85 -1.91
N TRP A 162 9.21 -18.83 -2.24
CA TRP A 162 10.11 -18.18 -1.29
C TRP A 162 9.38 -17.57 -0.09
N LEU A 163 8.28 -16.83 -0.30
CA LEU A 163 7.48 -16.31 0.82
C LEU A 163 6.92 -17.44 1.70
N SER A 164 6.52 -18.56 1.09
CA SER A 164 5.91 -19.68 1.83
C SER A 164 6.87 -20.39 2.80
N THR A 165 8.18 -20.14 2.69
CA THR A 165 9.16 -20.74 3.61
C THR A 165 9.23 -20.03 4.95
N TRP A 166 8.67 -18.82 5.08
CA TRP A 166 8.81 -18.01 6.30
C TRP A 166 7.62 -17.12 6.66
N LEU A 167 6.80 -16.68 5.71
CA LEU A 167 5.71 -15.74 5.97
C LEU A 167 4.63 -16.40 6.86
N PRO A 168 4.23 -15.79 8.00
CA PRO A 168 3.16 -16.35 8.82
C PRO A 168 1.85 -16.49 8.03
N ASN A 169 1.12 -17.58 8.28
CA ASN A 169 -0.10 -17.96 7.53
C ASN A 169 -1.27 -16.98 7.68
N ASP A 170 -1.19 -16.05 8.62
CA ASP A 170 -2.21 -15.04 8.93
C ASP A 170 -1.79 -13.61 8.52
N VAL A 171 -0.66 -13.47 7.79
CA VAL A 171 -0.18 -12.18 7.27
C VAL A 171 -0.51 -12.08 5.78
N GLY A 172 -1.12 -10.96 5.37
CA GLY A 172 -1.43 -10.66 3.97
C GLY A 172 -0.24 -10.03 3.22
N VAL A 173 -0.30 -10.10 1.90
CA VAL A 173 0.70 -9.57 0.97
C VAL A 173 0.09 -8.43 0.15
N LEU A 174 0.72 -7.25 0.20
CA LEU A 174 0.53 -6.18 -0.76
C LEU A 174 1.68 -6.24 -1.77
N LEU A 175 1.38 -6.76 -2.96
CA LEU A 175 2.35 -6.87 -4.05
C LEU A 175 2.54 -5.50 -4.73
N GLN A 176 3.75 -4.98 -4.76
CA GLN A 176 4.11 -3.84 -5.61
C GLN A 176 4.29 -4.31 -7.06
N ASP A 177 3.58 -3.67 -7.98
CA ASP A 177 3.51 -4.13 -9.36
C ASP A 177 4.79 -3.88 -10.17
N GLY A 178 5.64 -2.95 -9.74
CA GLY A 178 6.91 -2.60 -10.39
C GLY A 178 6.75 -1.95 -11.77
N VAL A 179 5.54 -1.54 -12.13
CA VAL A 179 5.27 -0.98 -13.47
C VAL A 179 5.67 0.49 -13.53
N GLY A 180 5.62 1.22 -12.42
CA GLY A 180 6.00 2.63 -12.34
C GLY A 180 7.48 2.89 -12.58
N VAL A 181 8.32 1.90 -12.27
CA VAL A 181 9.76 1.89 -12.57
C VAL A 181 10.12 1.12 -13.85
N TYR A 182 9.12 0.70 -14.64
CA TYR A 182 9.29 -0.12 -15.84
C TYR A 182 10.03 -1.45 -15.59
N ALA A 183 9.97 -1.98 -14.37
CA ALA A 183 10.52 -3.31 -14.08
C ALA A 183 9.64 -4.42 -14.66
N ARG A 184 8.33 -4.16 -14.80
CA ARG A 184 7.35 -5.13 -15.34
C ARG A 184 6.28 -4.44 -16.17
N GLU A 185 5.67 -5.22 -17.07
CA GLU A 185 4.43 -4.87 -17.74
C GLU A 185 3.22 -5.29 -16.87
N PRO A 186 2.04 -4.65 -17.01
CA PRO A 186 0.86 -4.97 -16.21
C PRO A 186 0.45 -6.45 -16.25
N GLY A 187 0.47 -7.06 -17.44
CA GLY A 187 0.15 -8.47 -17.61
C GLY A 187 1.12 -9.39 -16.85
N VAL A 188 2.40 -9.01 -16.78
CA VAL A 188 3.40 -9.76 -16.00
C VAL A 188 3.13 -9.60 -14.51
N ALA A 189 2.91 -8.37 -14.01
CA ALA A 189 2.56 -8.15 -12.60
C ALA A 189 1.29 -8.92 -12.18
N ARG A 190 0.31 -9.03 -13.08
CA ARG A 190 -0.89 -9.88 -12.86
C ARG A 190 -0.52 -11.35 -12.63
N THR A 191 0.39 -11.92 -13.41
CA THR A 191 0.83 -13.32 -13.19
C THR A 191 1.49 -13.55 -11.83
N TYR A 192 2.15 -12.52 -11.26
CA TYR A 192 2.67 -12.60 -9.89
C TYR A 192 1.55 -12.65 -8.87
N ALA A 193 0.54 -11.77 -8.99
CA ALA A 193 -0.63 -11.79 -8.12
C ALA A 193 -1.38 -13.12 -8.18
N ASP A 194 -1.53 -13.71 -9.37
CA ASP A 194 -2.16 -15.02 -9.57
C ASP A 194 -1.37 -16.15 -8.89
N ALA A 195 -0.05 -16.15 -9.01
CA ALA A 195 0.81 -17.15 -8.34
C ALA A 195 0.77 -17.02 -6.81
N LEU A 196 0.85 -15.80 -6.29
CA LEU A 196 0.71 -15.52 -4.86
C LEU A 196 -0.66 -15.99 -4.35
N SER A 197 -1.72 -15.72 -5.09
CA SER A 197 -3.09 -16.09 -4.69
C SER A 197 -3.33 -17.59 -4.75
N ALA A 198 -2.75 -18.27 -5.73
CA ALA A 198 -2.77 -19.73 -5.77
C ALA A 198 -2.10 -20.36 -4.53
N LYS A 199 -1.08 -19.71 -3.98
CA LYS A 199 -0.35 -20.18 -2.79
C LYS A 199 -1.01 -19.79 -1.47
N PHE A 200 -1.45 -18.54 -1.34
CA PHE A 200 -1.88 -17.94 -0.08
C PHE A 200 -3.40 -17.72 0.04
N GLY A 201 -4.12 -17.84 -1.07
CA GLY A 201 -5.54 -17.49 -1.18
C GLY A 201 -5.76 -16.03 -1.57
N LEU A 202 -6.81 -15.79 -2.36
CA LEU A 202 -7.14 -14.47 -2.93
C LEU A 202 -7.29 -13.38 -1.86
N GLU A 203 -7.93 -13.70 -0.73
CA GLU A 203 -8.16 -12.74 0.36
C GLU A 203 -6.89 -12.25 1.05
N ARG A 204 -5.75 -12.93 0.84
CA ARG A 204 -4.44 -12.57 1.40
C ARG A 204 -3.54 -11.84 0.41
N VAL A 205 -4.02 -11.54 -0.80
CA VAL A 205 -3.24 -10.88 -1.83
C VAL A 205 -3.95 -9.63 -2.32
N ARG A 206 -3.26 -8.49 -2.21
CA ARG A 206 -3.68 -7.18 -2.72
C ARG A 206 -2.58 -6.63 -3.63
N ILE A 207 -2.93 -5.76 -4.56
CA ILE A 207 -1.97 -5.15 -5.48
C ILE A 207 -1.80 -3.68 -5.14
N ILE A 208 -0.55 -3.23 -5.05
CA ILE A 208 -0.17 -1.82 -5.09
C ILE A 208 0.15 -1.51 -6.56
N ALA A 209 -0.74 -0.76 -7.20
CA ALA A 209 -0.57 -0.28 -8.57
C ALA A 209 0.17 1.06 -8.54
N GLU A 210 1.42 1.08 -9.01
CA GLU A 210 2.24 2.29 -9.08
C GLU A 210 1.63 3.26 -10.09
N ALA A 211 1.04 4.35 -9.59
CA ALA A 211 0.41 5.42 -10.36
C ALA A 211 1.40 6.51 -10.78
N PHE A 212 2.71 6.25 -10.65
CA PHE A 212 3.79 7.11 -11.11
C PHE A 212 4.58 6.46 -12.23
N ARG A 213 5.39 7.24 -12.95
CA ARG A 213 6.36 6.74 -13.94
C ARG A 213 7.69 7.45 -13.78
N LEU A 214 8.78 6.75 -14.05
CA LEU A 214 10.09 7.39 -14.19
C LEU A 214 10.04 8.44 -15.30
N ALA A 215 10.46 9.65 -14.97
CA ALA A 215 10.66 10.76 -15.86
C ALA A 215 12.18 10.97 -16.11
N PRO A 216 12.57 11.73 -17.14
CA PRO A 216 13.98 12.08 -17.36
C PRO A 216 14.63 12.69 -16.10
N GLY A 217 15.87 12.31 -15.82
CA GLY A 217 16.62 12.84 -14.67
C GLY A 217 16.30 12.20 -13.32
N ALA A 218 15.83 10.94 -13.29
CA ALA A 218 15.50 10.18 -12.08
C ALA A 218 14.40 10.79 -11.19
N SER A 219 13.56 11.64 -11.77
CA SER A 219 12.34 12.15 -11.12
C SER A 219 11.15 11.26 -11.46
N PHE A 220 10.05 11.41 -10.71
CA PHE A 220 8.79 10.71 -10.98
C PHE A 220 7.71 11.68 -11.45
N ARG A 221 6.88 11.25 -12.39
CA ARG A 221 5.65 11.92 -12.82
C ARG A 221 4.44 11.04 -12.51
N SER A 222 3.24 11.61 -12.48
CA SER A 222 2.01 10.79 -12.58
C SER A 222 2.01 9.94 -13.85
N ALA A 223 1.46 8.73 -13.74
CA ALA A 223 1.04 7.95 -14.88
C ALA A 223 -0.05 8.71 -15.66
N THR A 224 -0.04 8.57 -16.98
CA THR A 224 -1.15 9.01 -17.83
C THR A 224 -2.37 8.11 -17.62
N ALA A 225 -3.56 8.60 -17.99
CA ALA A 225 -4.79 7.81 -17.88
C ALA A 225 -4.72 6.50 -18.69
N GLN A 226 -4.08 6.51 -19.85
CA GLN A 226 -3.91 5.31 -20.68
C GLN A 226 -2.98 4.28 -20.01
N GLU A 227 -1.83 4.74 -19.49
CA GLU A 227 -0.89 3.86 -18.78
C GLU A 227 -1.55 3.21 -17.56
N LEU A 228 -2.29 3.99 -16.78
CA LEU A 228 -2.94 3.51 -15.56
C LEU A 228 -4.20 2.65 -15.87
N ARG A 229 -4.97 2.96 -16.91
CA ARG A 229 -6.11 2.13 -17.33
C ARG A 229 -5.67 0.72 -17.74
N SER A 230 -4.56 0.61 -18.49
CA SER A 230 -3.97 -0.68 -18.85
C SER A 230 -3.60 -1.51 -17.62
N GLN A 231 -3.02 -0.88 -16.59
CA GLN A 231 -2.75 -1.53 -15.30
C GLN A 231 -4.02 -2.02 -14.61
N LEU A 232 -5.00 -1.13 -14.42
CA LEU A 232 -6.23 -1.45 -13.70
C LEU A 232 -7.05 -2.54 -14.41
N ASP A 233 -7.07 -2.54 -15.73
CA ASP A 233 -7.73 -3.59 -16.51
C ASP A 233 -7.06 -4.96 -16.33
N ALA A 234 -5.73 -5.00 -16.26
CA ALA A 234 -5.00 -6.25 -15.98
C ALA A 234 -5.26 -6.78 -14.56
N TYR A 235 -5.54 -5.91 -13.60
CA TYR A 235 -5.70 -6.26 -12.18
C TYR A 235 -7.15 -6.54 -11.76
N ARG A 236 -8.12 -6.55 -12.69
CA ARG A 236 -9.52 -6.88 -12.38
C ARG A 236 -9.64 -8.21 -11.62
N GLY A 237 -10.43 -8.21 -10.55
CA GLY A 237 -10.59 -9.35 -9.64
C GLY A 237 -9.68 -9.31 -8.42
N TYR A 238 -8.67 -8.43 -8.39
CA TYR A 238 -7.88 -8.12 -7.19
C TYR A 238 -8.36 -6.85 -6.53
N ARG A 239 -8.22 -6.78 -5.21
CA ARG A 239 -8.30 -5.53 -4.47
C ARG A 239 -7.01 -4.75 -4.70
N THR A 240 -7.12 -3.60 -5.36
CA THR A 240 -5.98 -2.81 -5.85
C THR A 240 -5.95 -1.44 -5.19
N TYR A 241 -4.74 -0.96 -4.87
CA TYR A 241 -4.45 0.35 -4.27
C TYR A 241 -3.59 1.18 -5.22
N LEU A 242 -4.04 2.38 -5.59
CA LEU A 242 -3.24 3.33 -6.35
C LEU A 242 -2.13 3.93 -5.48
N PHE A 243 -0.88 3.88 -5.91
CA PHE A 243 0.25 4.44 -5.19
C PHE A 243 0.91 5.58 -5.97
N ASP A 244 0.93 6.83 -5.52
CA ASP A 244 0.42 7.42 -4.27
C ASP A 244 -0.60 8.51 -4.57
N GLY A 245 -1.72 8.54 -3.86
CA GLY A 245 -2.85 9.43 -4.12
C GLY A 245 -2.47 10.90 -4.20
N PRO A 246 -1.97 11.51 -3.11
CA PRO A 246 -1.64 12.94 -3.06
C PRO A 246 -0.58 13.37 -4.07
N HIS A 247 0.39 12.50 -4.34
CA HIS A 247 1.53 12.82 -5.21
C HIS A 247 1.23 12.59 -6.69
N TYR A 248 0.50 11.52 -7.01
CA TYR A 248 0.47 10.98 -8.36
C TYR A 248 -0.94 10.77 -8.93
N VAL A 249 -1.99 10.96 -8.13
CA VAL A 249 -3.38 10.84 -8.58
C VAL A 249 -4.13 12.18 -8.45
N PRO A 250 -3.73 13.22 -9.21
CA PRO A 250 -4.38 14.51 -9.15
C PRO A 250 -5.79 14.48 -9.75
N PRO A 251 -6.64 15.49 -9.49
CA PRO A 251 -8.02 15.54 -10.02
C PRO A 251 -8.11 15.38 -11.54
N GLN A 252 -7.13 15.88 -12.29
CA GLN A 252 -7.08 15.75 -13.75
C GLN A 252 -6.94 14.29 -14.18
N LEU A 253 -6.15 13.49 -13.46
CA LEU A 253 -6.02 12.06 -13.74
C LEU A 253 -7.31 11.32 -13.39
N VAL A 254 -7.94 11.64 -12.25
CA VAL A 254 -9.25 11.09 -11.87
C VAL A 254 -10.29 11.34 -12.96
N ASN A 255 -10.40 12.57 -13.45
CA ASN A 255 -11.32 12.93 -14.52
C ASN A 255 -11.03 12.17 -15.82
N SER A 256 -9.76 12.04 -16.19
CA SER A 256 -9.36 11.36 -17.44
C SER A 256 -9.61 9.85 -17.39
N LEU A 257 -9.51 9.23 -16.21
CA LEU A 257 -9.81 7.80 -16.03
C LEU A 257 -11.31 7.48 -16.14
N LEU A 258 -12.19 8.46 -15.97
CA LEU A 258 -13.65 8.30 -16.05
C LEU A 258 -14.24 8.59 -17.43
N GLN A 259 -13.41 8.96 -18.41
CA GLN A 259 -13.80 9.19 -19.81
C GLN A 259 -13.59 7.92 -20.66
#